data_AF-R6EB80-F1
#
_entry.id   AF-R6EB80-F1
#
_cell.length_a   1.000
_cell.length_b   1.000
_cell.length_c   1.000
_cell.angle_alpha   90.00
_cell.angle_beta   90.00
_cell.angle_gamma   90.00
#
_symmetry.space_group_name_H-M   'P 1'
#
loop_
_entity.id
_entity.type
_entity.pdbx_description
1 polymer ?
#
loop_
_entity_poly.entity_id
_entity_poly.type
_entity_poly.pdbx_seq_one_letter_code
_entity_poly.pdbx_strand_id
1 'polypeptide(L)'
;METTQVSVQPTVGGMVATPKNVFYVPNEELKDFYLKFAHFLNPGSCSANRTEFEILNILRKELKKNMDALNRLNMHVWHEGITEIQTLCGTYSIQDNLGKKERMQMNISMGKHLQFLIQSTMDSPVFKQMYKNYSLHYNRLEGLLKQMAKDMNLPKE
;
A
#
# COMPACT_ATOMS: atom_id res chain seq x y z
N MET A 1 18.74 -39.79 24.08
CA MET A 1 19.04 -38.79 25.11
C MET A 1 18.97 -37.44 24.42
N GLU A 2 17.79 -36.81 24.43
CA GLU A 2 17.58 -35.50 23.81
C GLU A 2 18.12 -34.42 24.75
N THR A 3 19.06 -33.61 24.28
CA THR A 3 19.55 -32.43 24.99
C THR A 3 18.70 -31.23 24.61
N THR A 4 17.79 -30.85 25.51
CA THR A 4 17.03 -29.60 25.43
C THR A 4 17.98 -28.41 25.65
N GLN A 5 18.29 -27.66 24.59
CA GLN A 5 18.96 -26.37 24.72
C GLN A 5 17.98 -25.35 25.30
N VAL A 6 18.25 -24.89 26.53
CA VAL A 6 17.54 -23.78 27.16
C VAL A 6 18.11 -22.48 26.60
N SER A 7 17.30 -21.76 25.83
CA SER A 7 17.62 -20.41 25.33
C SER A 7 17.35 -19.38 26.43
N VAL A 8 18.38 -18.62 26.82
CA VAL A 8 18.28 -17.54 27.81
C VAL A 8 17.82 -16.25 27.11
N GLN A 9 16.71 -15.68 27.56
CA GLN A 9 16.17 -14.43 27.00
C GLN A 9 16.96 -13.20 27.48
N PRO A 10 17.24 -12.20 26.60
CA PRO A 10 17.85 -10.95 27.01
C PRO A 10 16.84 -10.08 27.77
N THR A 11 17.20 -9.64 28.98
CA THR A 11 16.40 -8.73 29.81
C THR A 11 16.91 -7.29 29.66
N VAL A 12 16.04 -6.35 29.29
CA VAL A 12 16.33 -4.91 29.39
C VAL A 12 15.44 -4.34 30.49
N GLY A 13 16.04 -3.85 31.58
CA GLY A 13 15.32 -3.15 32.65
C GLY A 13 14.35 -3.99 33.48
N GLY A 14 14.57 -5.31 33.61
CA GLY A 14 13.72 -6.19 34.44
C GLY A 14 12.35 -6.52 33.85
N MET A 15 12.01 -5.98 32.67
CA MET A 15 10.82 -6.40 31.93
C MET A 15 11.20 -7.56 31.01
N VAL A 16 10.61 -8.74 31.27
CA VAL A 16 10.64 -9.85 30.32
C VAL A 16 9.86 -9.40 29.09
N ALA A 17 10.56 -9.11 27.99
CA ALA A 17 9.91 -8.90 26.72
C ALA A 17 9.16 -10.20 26.39
N THR A 18 7.83 -10.14 26.36
CA THR A 18 7.02 -11.27 25.89
C THR A 18 7.56 -11.64 24.52
N PRO A 19 8.02 -12.88 24.31
CA PRO A 19 8.45 -13.28 22.99
C PRO A 19 7.24 -13.07 22.08
N LYS A 20 7.35 -12.13 21.13
CA LYS A 20 6.44 -12.13 19.99
C LYS A 20 6.62 -13.52 19.40
N ASN A 21 5.62 -14.39 19.55
CA ASN A 21 5.56 -15.62 18.78
C ASN A 21 5.46 -15.17 17.32
N VAL A 22 6.62 -15.07 16.68
CA VAL A 22 6.72 -14.79 15.26
C VAL A 22 6.24 -16.07 14.61
N PHE A 23 4.99 -16.07 14.17
CA PHE A 23 4.45 -17.15 13.34
C PHE A 23 5.36 -17.30 12.12
N TYR A 24 6.18 -18.35 12.12
CA TYR A 24 7.09 -18.66 11.04
C TYR A 24 6.31 -19.40 9.96
N VAL A 25 6.25 -18.84 8.76
CA VAL A 25 5.67 -19.49 7.58
C VAL A 25 6.82 -20.01 6.73
N PRO A 26 6.91 -21.33 6.50
CA PRO A 26 7.91 -21.90 5.58
C PRO A 26 7.80 -21.30 4.17
N ASN A 27 8.93 -21.21 3.47
CA ASN A 27 8.97 -20.62 2.12
C ASN A 27 8.04 -21.31 1.12
N GLU A 28 7.88 -22.63 1.21
CA GLU A 28 6.97 -23.38 0.33
C GLU A 28 5.50 -23.03 0.58
N GLU A 29 5.08 -22.92 1.84
CA GLU A 29 3.72 -22.48 2.19
C GLU A 29 3.49 -21.02 1.77
N LEU A 30 4.50 -20.16 1.95
CA LEU A 30 4.44 -18.76 1.52
C LEU A 30 4.33 -18.63 -0.01
N LYS A 31 5.05 -19.47 -0.75
CA LYS A 31 5.01 -19.55 -2.21
C LYS A 31 3.63 -19.98 -2.70
N ASP A 32 3.09 -21.07 -2.17
CA ASP A 32 1.74 -21.55 -2.49
C ASP A 32 0.67 -20.48 -2.23
N PHE A 33 0.76 -19.80 -1.08
CA PHE A 33 -0.12 -18.66 -0.77
C PHE A 33 -0.06 -17.58 -1.86
N TYR A 34 1.15 -17.12 -2.24
CA TYR A 34 1.27 -16.04 -3.21
C TYR A 34 0.92 -16.45 -4.65
N LEU A 35 1.12 -17.70 -5.03
CA LEU A 35 0.66 -18.22 -6.33
C LEU A 35 -0.87 -18.22 -6.41
N LYS A 36 -1.54 -18.70 -5.35
CA LYS A 36 -3.01 -18.62 -5.23
C LYS A 36 -3.49 -17.17 -5.21
N PHE A 37 -2.78 -16.29 -4.51
CA PHE A 37 -3.11 -14.86 -4.46
C PHE A 37 -2.93 -14.18 -5.83
N ALA A 38 -1.86 -14.49 -6.58
CA ALA A 38 -1.66 -14.00 -7.94
C ALA A 38 -2.78 -14.44 -8.87
N HIS A 39 -3.16 -15.73 -8.80
CA HIS A 39 -4.27 -16.26 -9.59
C HIS A 39 -5.60 -15.57 -9.23
N PHE A 40 -5.84 -15.32 -7.95
CA PHE A 40 -7.04 -14.63 -7.49
C PHE A 40 -7.12 -13.17 -7.98
N LEU A 41 -6.01 -12.42 -7.89
CA LEU A 41 -6.00 -11.01 -8.26
C LEU A 41 -5.97 -10.78 -9.77
N ASN A 42 -5.21 -11.60 -10.50
CA ASN A 42 -5.04 -11.45 -11.93
C ASN A 42 -4.85 -12.83 -12.58
N PRO A 43 -5.93 -13.57 -12.87
CA PRO A 43 -5.85 -14.90 -13.50
C PRO A 43 -5.06 -14.90 -14.81
N GLY A 44 -5.14 -13.82 -15.60
CA GLY A 44 -4.39 -13.67 -16.86
C GLY A 44 -2.88 -13.55 -16.68
N SER A 45 -2.41 -13.25 -15.47
CA SER A 45 -0.98 -13.31 -15.13
C SER A 45 -0.47 -14.74 -14.96
N CYS A 46 -1.35 -15.72 -14.74
CA CYS A 46 -1.03 -17.12 -14.47
C CYS A 46 -1.24 -18.01 -15.70
N SER A 47 -0.44 -17.83 -16.75
CA SER A 47 -0.48 -18.68 -17.95
C SER A 47 0.36 -19.95 -17.79
N ALA A 48 -0.01 -21.05 -18.45
CA ALA A 48 0.76 -22.30 -18.49
C ALA A 48 2.22 -22.14 -18.98
N ASN A 49 2.51 -21.06 -19.73
CA ASN A 49 3.85 -20.77 -20.25
C ASN A 49 4.75 -19.97 -19.29
N ARG A 50 4.27 -19.63 -18.08
CA ARG A 50 5.04 -18.88 -17.09
C ARG A 50 5.45 -19.78 -15.94
N THR A 51 6.69 -19.66 -15.53
CA THR A 51 7.22 -20.27 -14.32
C THR A 51 6.61 -19.62 -13.07
N GLU A 52 6.64 -20.34 -11.94
CA GLU A 52 6.22 -19.78 -10.65
C GLU A 52 6.96 -18.49 -10.32
N PHE A 53 8.27 -18.43 -10.60
CA PHE A 53 9.10 -17.24 -10.39
C PHE A 53 8.59 -16.04 -11.19
N GLU A 54 8.25 -16.24 -12.47
CA GLU A 54 7.72 -15.16 -13.33
C GLU A 54 6.34 -14.68 -12.86
N ILE A 55 5.44 -15.60 -12.48
CA ILE A 55 4.12 -15.26 -11.94
C ILE A 55 4.27 -14.39 -10.68
N LEU A 56 5.11 -14.84 -9.74
CA LEU A 56 5.37 -14.11 -8.51
C LEU A 56 6.07 -12.77 -8.74
N ASN A 57 6.95 -12.67 -9.74
CA ASN A 57 7.59 -11.41 -10.11
C ASN A 57 6.59 -10.41 -10.74
N ILE A 58 5.60 -10.88 -11.50
CA ILE A 58 4.49 -10.05 -11.98
C ILE A 58 3.68 -9.51 -10.79
N LEU A 59 3.28 -10.39 -9.86
CA LEU A 59 2.57 -9.98 -8.64
C LEU A 59 3.38 -8.94 -7.84
N ARG A 60 4.69 -9.13 -7.67
CA ARG A 60 5.57 -8.15 -7.01
C ARG A 60 5.49 -6.77 -7.68
N LYS A 61 5.53 -6.72 -9.01
CA LYS A 61 5.43 -5.47 -9.78
C LYS A 61 4.06 -4.80 -9.59
N GLU A 62 2.98 -5.57 -9.54
CA GLU A 62 1.62 -5.06 -9.28
C GLU A 62 1.49 -4.49 -7.86
N LEU A 63 2.00 -5.21 -6.84
CA LEU A 63 2.04 -4.73 -5.46
C LEU A 63 2.81 -3.41 -5.35
N LYS A 64 3.97 -3.30 -6.04
CA LYS A 64 4.75 -2.06 -6.07
C LYS A 64 3.97 -0.89 -6.68
N LYS A 65 3.28 -1.12 -7.80
CA LYS A 65 2.43 -0.09 -8.42
C LYS A 65 1.34 0.41 -7.48
N ASN A 66 0.68 -0.50 -6.74
CA ASN A 66 -0.34 -0.15 -5.75
C ASN A 66 0.26 0.68 -4.60
N MET A 67 1.43 0.26 -4.09
CA MET A 67 2.15 1.02 -3.07
C MET A 67 2.52 2.42 -3.56
N ASP A 68 3.00 2.57 -4.79
CA ASP A 68 3.39 3.87 -5.34
C ASP A 68 2.19 4.81 -5.50
N ALA A 69 1.04 4.28 -5.91
CA ALA A 69 -0.20 5.05 -5.95
C ALA A 69 -0.65 5.51 -4.56
N LEU A 70 -0.65 4.60 -3.58
CA LEU A 70 -1.01 4.91 -2.20
C LEU A 70 -0.03 5.89 -1.55
N ASN A 71 1.26 5.78 -1.85
CA ASN A 71 2.28 6.69 -1.34
C ASN A 71 2.03 8.12 -1.83
N ARG A 72 1.69 8.30 -3.12
CA ARG A 72 1.31 9.62 -3.65
C ARG A 72 0.11 10.21 -2.92
N LEU A 73 -0.92 9.41 -2.64
CA LEU A 73 -2.09 9.85 -1.88
C LEU A 73 -1.75 10.21 -0.43
N ASN A 74 -0.89 9.42 0.21
CA ASN A 74 -0.46 9.64 1.59
C ASN A 74 0.44 10.87 1.74
N MET A 75 1.18 11.23 0.69
CA MET A 75 2.09 12.38 0.69
C MET A 75 1.44 13.66 0.23
N HIS A 76 0.24 13.60 -0.33
CA HIS A 76 -0.49 14.78 -0.73
C HIS A 76 -0.92 15.61 0.50
N VAL A 77 -0.64 16.91 0.46
CA VAL A 77 -0.96 17.85 1.53
C VAL A 77 -2.38 18.37 1.33
N TRP A 78 -3.36 17.49 1.58
CA TRP A 78 -4.78 17.76 1.24
C TRP A 78 -5.33 19.08 1.77
N HIS A 79 -4.90 19.51 2.95
CA HIS A 79 -5.37 20.76 3.55
C HIS A 79 -4.90 22.00 2.75
N GLU A 80 -3.64 22.02 2.29
CA GLU A 80 -3.11 23.09 1.44
C GLU A 80 -3.86 23.12 0.11
N GLY A 81 -4.05 21.96 -0.53
CA GLY A 81 -4.82 21.87 -1.78
C GLY A 81 -6.27 22.34 -1.65
N ILE A 82 -6.93 22.03 -0.53
CA ILE A 82 -8.28 22.54 -0.21
C ILE A 82 -8.26 24.06 -0.06
N THR A 83 -7.29 24.62 0.68
CA THR A 83 -7.16 26.06 0.87
C THR A 83 -6.85 26.81 -0.42
N GLU A 84 -5.99 26.27 -1.29
CA GLU A 84 -5.69 26.83 -2.60
C GLU A 84 -6.95 26.90 -3.48
N ILE A 85 -7.70 25.80 -3.57
CA ILE A 85 -8.96 25.75 -4.33
C ILE A 85 -9.97 26.77 -3.77
N GLN A 86 -10.13 26.81 -2.44
CA GLN A 86 -11.02 27.79 -1.79
C GLN A 86 -10.62 29.23 -2.10
N THR A 87 -9.32 29.53 -2.09
CA THR A 87 -8.79 30.87 -2.36
C THR A 87 -9.03 31.27 -3.81
N LEU A 88 -8.65 30.40 -4.77
CA LEU A 88 -8.85 30.64 -6.20
C LEU A 88 -10.33 30.85 -6.51
N CYS A 89 -11.20 30.00 -6.00
CA CYS A 89 -12.64 30.09 -6.29
C CYS A 89 -13.35 31.21 -5.50
N GLY A 90 -12.81 31.63 -4.36
CA GLY A 90 -13.31 32.79 -3.60
C GLY A 90 -13.25 34.07 -4.45
N THR A 91 -12.20 34.24 -5.26
CA THR A 91 -12.06 35.40 -6.15
C THR A 91 -13.17 35.49 -7.21
N TYR A 92 -13.65 34.36 -7.73
CA TYR A 92 -14.76 34.31 -8.69
C TYR A 92 -16.09 34.77 -8.05
N SER A 93 -16.28 34.53 -6.74
CA SER A 93 -17.52 34.91 -6.05
C SER A 93 -17.71 36.43 -5.92
N ILE A 94 -16.64 37.21 -6.05
CA ILE A 94 -16.65 38.68 -5.95
C ILE A 94 -16.43 39.38 -7.30
N GLN A 95 -16.33 38.63 -8.40
CA GLN A 95 -16.17 39.22 -9.72
C GLN A 95 -17.49 39.85 -10.21
N ASP A 96 -17.42 41.10 -10.65
CA ASP A 96 -18.57 41.92 -11.06
C ASP A 96 -19.09 41.59 -12.46
N ASN A 97 -18.26 40.96 -13.30
CA ASN A 97 -18.59 40.57 -14.68
C ASN A 97 -19.44 39.29 -14.77
N LEU A 98 -19.83 38.69 -13.63
CA LEU A 98 -20.58 37.44 -13.56
C LEU A 98 -21.96 37.63 -12.93
N GLY A 99 -22.98 37.01 -13.53
CA GLY A 99 -24.34 37.09 -13.05
C GLY A 99 -24.53 36.39 -11.69
N LYS A 100 -25.51 36.84 -10.89
CA LYS A 100 -25.84 36.21 -9.59
C LYS A 100 -26.15 34.70 -9.70
N LYS A 101 -26.87 34.30 -10.75
CA LYS A 101 -27.26 32.90 -10.98
C LYS A 101 -26.05 32.02 -11.30
N GLU A 102 -25.15 32.51 -12.15
CA GLU A 102 -23.90 31.83 -12.51
C GLU A 102 -23.00 31.69 -11.27
N ARG A 103 -22.88 32.76 -10.48
CA ARG A 103 -22.12 32.73 -9.22
C ARG A 103 -22.64 31.67 -8.25
N MET A 104 -23.96 31.58 -8.08
CA MET A 104 -24.60 30.57 -7.24
C MET A 104 -24.35 29.15 -7.74
N GLN A 105 -24.50 28.91 -9.05
CA GLN A 105 -24.28 27.58 -9.64
C GLN A 105 -22.83 27.11 -9.47
N MET A 106 -21.87 28.01 -9.70
CA MET A 106 -20.46 27.72 -9.49
C MET A 106 -20.15 27.38 -8.02
N ASN A 107 -20.71 28.16 -7.08
CA ASN A 107 -20.53 27.92 -5.65
C ASN A 107 -21.06 26.53 -5.23
N ILE A 108 -22.26 26.16 -5.72
CA ILE A 108 -22.81 24.81 -5.50
C ILE A 108 -21.87 23.73 -6.05
N SER A 109 -21.33 23.92 -7.27
CA SER A 109 -20.41 22.96 -7.88
C SER A 109 -19.10 22.85 -7.09
N MET A 110 -18.53 23.98 -6.68
CA MET A 110 -17.34 24.03 -5.84
C MET A 110 -17.54 23.30 -4.51
N GLY A 111 -18.68 23.54 -3.84
CA GLY A 111 -19.00 22.87 -2.57
C GLY A 111 -18.95 21.35 -2.69
N LYS A 112 -19.41 20.79 -3.82
CA LYS A 112 -19.31 19.35 -4.09
C LYS A 112 -17.86 18.86 -4.22
N HIS A 113 -17.01 19.59 -4.92
CA HIS A 113 -15.60 19.24 -5.08
C HIS A 113 -14.83 19.34 -3.75
N LEU A 114 -15.08 20.40 -2.97
CA LEU A 114 -14.48 20.55 -1.64
C LEU A 114 -14.93 19.43 -0.70
N GLN A 115 -16.21 19.06 -0.72
CA GLN A 115 -16.71 17.94 0.07
C GLN A 115 -16.03 16.61 -0.30
N PHE A 116 -15.77 16.37 -1.59
CA PHE A 116 -15.02 15.20 -2.05
C PHE A 116 -13.58 15.18 -1.51
N LEU A 117 -12.88 16.33 -1.54
CA LEU A 117 -11.51 16.43 -1.01
C LEU A 117 -11.45 16.27 0.50
N ILE A 118 -12.41 16.85 1.23
CA ILE A 118 -12.55 16.67 2.68
C ILE A 118 -12.74 15.19 3.01
N GLN A 119 -13.65 14.50 2.31
CA GLN A 119 -13.88 13.07 2.52
C GLN A 119 -12.61 12.25 2.22
N SER A 120 -11.92 12.57 1.12
CA SER A 120 -10.65 11.91 0.75
C SER A 120 -9.57 12.10 1.84
N THR A 121 -9.56 13.27 2.50
CA THR A 121 -8.68 13.56 3.63
C THR A 121 -9.04 12.72 4.86
N MET A 122 -10.34 12.56 5.13
CA MET A 122 -10.83 11.72 6.24
C MET A 122 -10.48 10.25 6.06
N ASP A 123 -10.37 9.78 4.81
CA ASP A 123 -9.97 8.40 4.48
C ASP A 123 -8.44 8.17 4.55
N SER A 124 -7.63 9.21 4.85
CA SER A 124 -6.17 9.10 4.99
C SER A 124 -5.69 7.95 5.88
N PRO A 125 -6.29 7.68 7.06
CA PRO A 125 -5.90 6.54 7.89
C PRO A 125 -6.05 5.18 7.17
N VAL A 126 -7.09 5.05 6.34
CA VAL A 126 -7.34 3.83 5.54
C VAL A 126 -6.26 3.66 4.49
N PHE A 127 -5.91 4.71 3.74
CA PHE A 127 -4.84 4.66 2.74
C PHE A 127 -3.47 4.33 3.37
N LYS A 128 -3.18 4.87 4.55
CA LYS A 128 -1.98 4.53 5.33
C LYS A 128 -1.98 3.06 5.74
N GLN A 129 -3.11 2.52 6.18
CA GLN A 129 -3.21 1.12 6.55
C GLN A 129 -3.07 0.20 5.34
N MET A 130 -3.71 0.52 4.22
CA MET A 130 -3.55 -0.21 2.96
C MET A 130 -2.08 -0.21 2.52
N TYR A 131 -1.40 0.95 2.55
CA TYR A 131 0.02 1.04 2.22
C TYR A 131 0.89 0.14 3.10
N LYS A 132 0.64 0.11 4.41
CA LYS A 132 1.34 -0.81 5.34
C LYS A 132 1.10 -2.27 4.96
N ASN A 133 -0.15 -2.66 4.69
CA ASN A 133 -0.49 -4.03 4.32
C ASN A 133 0.19 -4.45 3.00
N TYR A 134 0.14 -3.61 1.96
CA TYR A 134 0.81 -3.88 0.69
C TYR A 134 2.34 -3.93 0.83
N SER A 135 2.92 -3.05 1.66
CA SER A 135 4.35 -3.09 1.99
C SER A 135 4.77 -4.41 2.63
N LEU A 136 3.97 -4.93 3.56
CA LEU A 136 4.21 -6.24 4.16
C LEU A 136 4.19 -7.37 3.14
N HIS A 137 3.18 -7.40 2.25
CA HIS A 137 3.11 -8.40 1.19
C HIS A 137 4.28 -8.28 0.21
N TYR A 138 4.59 -7.05 -0.22
CA TYR A 138 5.70 -6.78 -1.13
C TYR A 138 7.03 -7.25 -0.55
N ASN A 139 7.35 -6.89 0.70
CA ASN A 139 8.62 -7.26 1.34
C ASN A 139 8.75 -8.79 1.52
N ARG A 140 7.66 -9.47 1.91
CA ARG A 140 7.64 -10.93 2.03
C ARG A 140 7.86 -11.62 0.68
N LEU A 141 7.17 -11.15 -0.35
CA LEU A 141 7.28 -11.68 -1.71
C LEU A 141 8.67 -11.41 -2.31
N GLU A 142 9.23 -10.22 -2.04
CA GLU A 142 10.58 -9.88 -2.48
C GLU A 142 11.65 -10.75 -1.82
N GLY A 143 11.50 -11.04 -0.51
CA GLY A 143 12.37 -11.98 0.19
C GLY A 143 12.31 -13.40 -0.41
N LEU A 144 11.09 -13.88 -0.68
CA LEU A 144 10.86 -15.18 -1.33
C LEU A 144 11.51 -15.23 -2.72
N LEU A 145 11.28 -14.24 -3.57
CA LEU A 145 11.87 -14.15 -4.91
C LEU A 145 13.40 -14.11 -4.87
N LYS A 146 14.00 -13.38 -3.92
CA LYS A 146 15.45 -13.37 -3.73
C LYS A 146 16.00 -14.74 -3.34
N GLN A 147 15.25 -15.52 -2.56
CA GLN A 147 15.65 -16.89 -2.22
C GLN A 147 15.54 -17.82 -3.44
N MET A 148 14.40 -17.79 -4.14
CA MET A 148 14.20 -18.57 -5.37
C MET A 148 15.27 -18.27 -6.43
N ALA A 149 15.64 -17.01 -6.61
CA ALA A 149 16.68 -16.61 -7.55
C ALA A 149 18.05 -17.22 -7.19
N LYS A 150 18.39 -17.30 -5.90
CA LYS A 150 19.61 -17.98 -5.44
C LYS A 150 19.56 -19.47 -5.74
N ASP A 151 18.43 -20.12 -5.44
CA ASP A 151 18.26 -21.56 -5.65
C ASP A 151 18.32 -21.94 -7.15
N MET A 152 17.92 -21.01 -8.02
CA MET A 152 17.96 -21.15 -9.48
C MET A 152 19.28 -20.66 -10.13
N ASN A 153 20.26 -20.17 -9.36
CA ASN A 153 21.47 -19.51 -9.87
C ASN A 153 21.21 -18.33 -10.84
N LEU A 154 20.10 -17.61 -10.66
CA LEU A 154 19.78 -16.44 -11.47
C LEU A 154 20.67 -15.24 -11.05
N PRO A 155 21.12 -14.39 -11.99
CA PRO A 155 21.88 -13.19 -11.65
C PRO A 155 21.06 -12.25 -10.76
N LYS A 156 21.74 -11.57 -9.83
CA LYS A 156 21.12 -10.56 -8.96
C LYS A 156 20.76 -9.34 -9.82
N GLU A 157 19.47 -9.11 -10.03
CA GLU A 157 18.93 -7.82 -10.51
C GLU A 157 18.95 -6.75 -9.42
#